data_AF-A0A9W6W4Y9-F1
#
_entry.id   AF-A0A9W6W4Y9-F1
#
_cell.length_a   1.000
_cell.length_b   1.000
_cell.length_c   1.000
_cell.angle_alpha   90.00
_cell.angle_beta   90.00
_cell.angle_gamma   90.00
#
_symmetry.space_group_name_H-M   'P 1'
#
loop_
_entity.id
_entity.type
_entity.pdbx_description
1 polymer ?
#
loop_
_entity_poly.entity_id
_entity_poly.type
_entity_poly.pdbx_seq_one_letter_code
_entity_poly.pdbx_strand_id
1 'polypeptide(L)'
;MSAPWTLLDAGGARVAELCVTGGDFPWLHGTIRPLPGFGPWAELPEVSDESVPPLSLVDDEGEAVTGFWIVRHGPAEVGWRFY
;
A
#
# COMPACT_ATOMS: atom_id res chain seq x y z
N MET A 1 -14.06 5.98 12.25
CA MET A 1 -12.70 5.75 11.75
C MET A 1 -12.73 4.39 11.11
N SER A 2 -12.50 4.30 9.80
CA SER A 2 -12.33 3.03 9.08
C SER A 2 -11.10 2.29 9.61
N ALA A 3 -11.09 0.96 9.47
CA ALA A 3 -9.91 0.17 9.78
C ALA A 3 -8.77 0.49 8.79
N PRO A 4 -7.49 0.25 9.14
CA PRO A 4 -6.41 0.38 8.18
C PRO A 4 -6.46 -0.75 7.16
N TRP A 5 -6.14 -0.42 5.92
CA TRP A 5 -5.90 -1.39 4.87
C TRP A 5 -4.60 -2.13 5.18
N THR A 6 -4.50 -3.41 4.81
CA THR A 6 -3.37 -4.26 5.16
C THR A 6 -2.62 -4.71 3.92
N LEU A 7 -1.31 -4.46 3.88
CA LEU A 7 -0.43 -4.96 2.85
C LEU A 7 0.17 -6.31 3.27
N LEU A 8 0.11 -7.28 2.37
CA LEU A 8 0.63 -8.63 2.55
C LEU A 8 1.79 -8.89 1.58
N ASP A 9 2.78 -9.65 2.03
CA ASP A 9 3.81 -10.19 1.14
C ASP A 9 3.29 -11.34 0.27
N ALA A 10 4.15 -11.88 -0.60
CA ALA A 10 3.83 -13.02 -1.46
C ALA A 10 3.48 -14.31 -0.68
N GLY A 11 3.86 -14.40 0.60
CA GLY A 11 3.50 -15.50 1.50
C GLY A 11 2.20 -15.27 2.28
N GLY A 12 1.55 -14.11 2.11
CA GLY A 12 0.34 -13.73 2.85
C GLY A 12 0.60 -13.15 4.25
N ALA A 13 1.85 -12.87 4.61
CA ALA A 13 2.19 -12.26 5.89
C ALA A 13 1.93 -10.75 5.86
N ARG A 14 1.36 -10.21 6.94
CA ARG A 14 1.11 -8.76 7.08
C ARG A 14 2.43 -8.01 7.22
N VAL A 15 2.69 -7.14 6.26
CA VAL A 15 3.95 -6.39 6.20
C VAL A 15 3.78 -4.89 6.36
N ALA A 16 2.60 -4.32 6.10
CA ALA A 16 2.30 -2.93 6.45
C ALA A 16 0.81 -2.70 6.66
N GLU A 17 0.51 -1.56 7.28
CA GLU A 17 -0.83 -1.00 7.35
C GLU A 17 -0.87 0.35 6.63
N LEU A 18 -1.98 0.61 5.96
CA LEU A 18 -2.23 1.77 5.12
C LEU A 18 -3.48 2.48 5.64
N CYS A 19 -3.35 3.74 6.01
CA CYS A 19 -4.47 4.55 6.48
C CYS A 19 -4.83 5.55 5.39
N VAL A 20 -6.00 5.39 4.77
CA VAL A 20 -6.52 6.32 3.76
C VAL A 20 -6.73 7.68 4.39
N THR A 21 -6.09 8.71 3.82
CA THR A 21 -6.26 10.11 4.22
C THR A 21 -7.14 10.88 3.23
N GLY A 22 -7.35 10.33 2.04
CA GLY A 22 -8.16 10.91 0.98
C GLY A 22 -7.74 10.35 -0.38
N GLY A 23 -8.46 10.72 -1.43
CA GLY A 23 -8.15 10.28 -2.79
C GLY A 23 -9.41 10.23 -3.64
N ASP A 24 -9.19 10.25 -4.95
CA ASP A 24 -10.23 10.13 -5.96
C ASP A 24 -9.86 9.00 -6.91
N PHE A 25 -10.81 8.11 -7.19
CA PHE A 25 -10.60 6.97 -8.07
C PHE A 25 -9.98 7.41 -9.43
N PRO A 26 -8.91 6.75 -9.91
CA PRO A 26 -8.35 5.46 -9.45
C PRO A 26 -7.25 5.56 -8.39
N TRP A 27 -7.07 6.72 -7.75
CA TRP A 27 -6.03 6.97 -6.75
C TRP A 27 -6.58 7.02 -5.33
N LEU A 28 -5.88 6.38 -4.41
CA LEU A 28 -6.00 6.63 -2.98
C LEU A 28 -4.66 7.11 -2.43
N HIS A 29 -4.74 7.98 -1.43
CA HIS A 29 -3.61 8.51 -0.70
C HIS A 29 -3.74 8.16 0.77
N GLY A 30 -2.60 7.98 1.42
CA GLY A 30 -2.60 7.62 2.81
C GLY A 30 -1.24 7.74 3.47
N THR A 31 -1.26 7.41 4.74
CA THR A 31 -0.05 7.12 5.49
C THR A 31 0.19 5.62 5.51
N ILE A 32 1.46 5.23 5.61
CA ILE A 32 1.85 3.84 5.75
C ILE A 32 2.59 3.63 7.06
N ARG A 33 2.30 2.50 7.69
CA ARG A 33 2.98 2.00 8.87
C ARG A 33 3.64 0.66 8.53
N PRO A 34 4.95 0.64 8.26
CA PRO A 34 5.70 -0.60 8.05
C PRO A 34 5.64 -1.51 9.29
N LEU A 35 5.47 -2.81 9.07
CA LEU A 35 5.54 -3.86 10.07
C LEU A 35 6.82 -4.71 9.85
N PRO A 36 7.21 -5.57 10.80
CA PRO A 36 8.30 -6.51 10.59
C PRO A 36 8.06 -7.33 9.30
N GLY A 37 9.04 -7.34 8.40
CA GLY A 37 8.94 -8.07 7.12
C GLY A 37 8.63 -7.21 5.89
N PHE A 38 8.36 -5.91 6.05
CA PHE A 38 8.08 -4.96 4.95
C PHE A 38 9.20 -4.80 3.90
N GLY A 39 10.38 -5.38 4.12
CA GLY A 39 11.56 -5.04 3.34
C GLY A 39 11.96 -3.57 3.56
N PRO A 40 13.03 -3.11 2.89
CA PRO A 40 13.48 -1.74 3.02
C PRO A 40 12.45 -0.79 2.40
N TRP A 41 11.78 0.01 3.23
CA TRP A 41 10.90 1.11 2.79
C TRP A 41 11.54 2.05 1.76
N ALA A 42 12.87 2.19 1.79
CA ALA A 42 13.64 2.98 0.83
C ALA A 42 13.70 2.37 -0.59
N GLU A 43 13.33 1.10 -0.76
CA GLU A 43 13.27 0.43 -2.07
C GLU A 43 11.94 0.63 -2.78
N LEU A 44 10.93 1.21 -2.10
CA LEU A 44 9.73 1.64 -2.81
C LEU A 44 10.07 2.77 -3.78
N PRO A 45 9.54 2.74 -5.01
CA PRO A 45 9.75 3.82 -5.95
C PRO A 45 9.13 5.11 -5.40
N GLU A 46 9.94 6.18 -5.42
CA GLU A 46 9.47 7.53 -5.06
C GLU A 46 8.41 8.01 -6.06
N VAL A 47 8.63 7.76 -7.35
CA VAL A 47 7.64 7.94 -8.42
C VAL A 47 8.08 7.05 -9.59
N SER A 48 7.43 5.91 -9.84
CA SER A 48 7.73 5.11 -11.04
C SER A 48 6.47 4.53 -11.68
N ASP A 49 6.54 4.38 -13.00
CA ASP A 49 5.61 3.59 -13.84
C ASP A 49 5.83 2.08 -13.71
N GLU A 50 6.82 1.61 -12.94
CA GLU A 50 7.11 0.19 -12.72
C GLU A 50 7.03 -0.17 -11.23
N SER A 51 6.04 -0.98 -10.92
CA SER A 51 5.60 -1.43 -9.60
C SER A 51 6.54 -2.46 -8.96
N VAL A 52 6.64 -2.41 -7.62
CA VAL A 52 7.15 -3.51 -6.78
C VAL A 52 6.25 -4.75 -7.01
N PRO A 53 6.79 -6.00 -7.01
CA PRO A 53 6.01 -7.23 -7.22
C PRO A 53 4.72 -7.27 -6.40
N PRO A 54 3.67 -7.98 -6.86
CA PRO A 54 2.34 -7.86 -6.29
C PRO A 54 2.36 -8.24 -4.82
N LEU A 55 2.30 -7.21 -3.98
CA LEU A 55 1.85 -7.32 -2.62
C LEU A 55 0.33 -7.48 -2.69
N SER A 56 -0.26 -8.33 -1.87
CA SER A 56 -1.72 -8.40 -1.78
C SER A 56 -2.19 -7.30 -0.84
N LEU A 57 -3.19 -6.53 -1.22
CA LEU A 57 -3.78 -5.50 -0.36
C LEU A 57 -5.13 -6.00 0.11
N VAL A 58 -5.44 -5.77 1.37
CA VAL A 58 -6.74 -6.05 1.96
C VAL A 58 -7.30 -4.70 2.40
N ASP A 59 -8.51 -4.37 1.96
CA ASP A 59 -9.13 -3.10 2.33
C ASP A 59 -9.63 -3.10 3.80
N ASP A 60 -10.29 -2.01 4.20
CA ASP A 60 -10.82 -1.87 5.56
C ASP A 60 -12.06 -2.71 5.85
N GLU A 61 -12.65 -3.32 4.81
CA GLU A 61 -13.75 -4.28 4.92
C GLU A 61 -13.26 -5.73 4.98
N GLY A 62 -11.97 -5.96 4.68
CA GLY A 62 -11.35 -7.29 4.67
C GLY A 62 -11.31 -7.94 3.29
N GLU A 63 -11.65 -7.19 2.23
CA GLU A 63 -11.70 -7.70 0.87
C GLU A 63 -10.32 -7.61 0.20
N ALA A 64 -9.99 -8.64 -0.58
CA ALA A 64 -8.73 -8.70 -1.30
C ALA A 64 -8.77 -7.77 -2.52
N VAL A 65 -7.87 -6.80 -2.51
CA VAL A 65 -7.60 -5.88 -3.61
C VAL A 65 -6.47 -6.45 -4.46
N THR A 66 -6.73 -6.58 -5.75
CA THR A 66 -5.75 -7.01 -6.75
C THR A 66 -5.58 -5.93 -7.81
N GLY A 67 -4.48 -5.96 -8.56
CA GLY A 67 -4.25 -4.99 -9.63
C GLY A 67 -4.11 -3.57 -9.10
N PHE A 68 -3.10 -3.35 -8.25
CA PHE A 68 -2.75 -2.02 -7.79
C PHE A 68 -1.22 -1.86 -7.74
N TRP A 69 -0.77 -0.63 -7.64
CA TRP A 69 0.62 -0.31 -7.30
C TRP A 69 0.69 0.67 -6.15
N ILE A 70 1.76 0.60 -5.35
CA ILE A 70 2.04 1.56 -4.27
C ILE A 70 3.23 2.43 -4.70
N VAL A 71 3.09 3.72 -4.48
CA VAL A 71 4.09 4.75 -4.75
C VAL A 71 4.36 5.52 -3.46
N ARG A 72 5.63 5.81 -3.18
CA ARG A 72 6.03 6.57 -2.00
C ARG A 72 6.07 8.07 -2.29
N HIS A 73 5.17 8.85 -1.69
CA HIS A 73 5.16 10.31 -1.87
C HIS A 73 6.03 11.06 -0.85
N GLY A 74 6.39 10.41 0.26
CA GLY A 74 7.15 11.03 1.33
C GLY A 74 7.71 10.04 2.34
N PRO A 75 8.20 10.49 3.51
CA PRO A 75 8.80 9.62 4.52
C PRO A 75 7.86 8.56 5.09
N ALA A 76 6.56 8.86 5.18
CA ALA A 76 5.51 7.95 5.65
C ALA A 76 4.23 8.09 4.83
N GLU A 77 4.33 8.70 3.65
CA GLU A 77 3.20 9.01 2.78
C GLU A 77 3.27 8.17 1.51
N VAL A 78 2.12 7.65 1.11
CA VAL A 78 1.96 6.81 -0.08
C VAL A 78 0.75 7.21 -0.89
N GLY A 79 0.84 6.98 -2.19
CA GLY A 79 -0.32 6.80 -3.06
C GLY A 79 -0.41 5.33 -3.48
N TRP A 80 -1.61 4.84 -3.69
CA TRP A 80 -1.80 3.62 -4.47
C TRP A 80 -2.89 3.82 -5.52
N ARG A 81 -2.67 3.22 -6.69
CA ARG A 81 -3.56 3.34 -7.84
C ARG A 81 -4.05 1.97 -8.25
N PHE A 82 -5.31 1.90 -8.67
CA PHE A 82 -5.90 0.70 -9.25
C PHE A 82 -5.77 0.71 -10.78
N TYR A 83 -5.64 -0.47 -11.40
CA TYR A 83 -5.71 -0.66 -12.86
C TYR A 83 -7.14 -0.58 -13.40
#